data_AF-A0A1Z9PYQ7-F1
#
_entry.id   AF-A0A1Z9PYQ7-F1
#
_cell.length_a   1.000
_cell.length_b   1.000
_cell.length_c   1.000
_cell.angle_alpha   90.00
_cell.angle_beta   90.00
_cell.angle_gamma   90.00
#
_symmetry.space_group_name_H-M   'P 1'
#
loop_
_entity.id
_entity.type
_entity.pdbx_description
1 polymer ?
#
loop_
_entity_poly.entity_id
_entity_poly.type
_entity_poly.pdbx_seq_one_letter_code
_entity_poly.pdbx_strand_id
1 'polypeptide(L)' 'MTRPDPSLVDALVGQAAALSASAGGELERCCWMVVHEHHHGVKPSEYDIREIDEELYLAVLNTARAR' A
#
# COMPACT_ATOMS: atom_id res chain seq x y z
N MET A 1 9.76 17.59 -2.84
CA MET A 1 8.88 16.46 -2.47
C MET A 1 7.77 16.41 -3.49
N THR A 2 7.75 15.36 -4.31
CA THR A 2 6.84 15.23 -5.44
C THR A 2 5.65 14.45 -4.96
N ARG A 3 4.45 15.03 -5.04
CA ARG A 3 3.21 14.35 -4.67
C ARG A 3 3.09 13.04 -5.45
N PRO A 4 2.69 11.92 -4.80
CA PRO A 4 2.50 10.65 -5.50
C PRO A 4 1.45 10.78 -6.61
N ASP A 5 1.69 10.08 -7.72
CA ASP A 5 0.82 10.10 -8.88
C ASP A 5 -0.58 9.55 -8.53
N PRO A 6 -1.68 10.28 -8.83
CA PRO A 6 -3.01 9.84 -8.44
C PRO A 6 -3.44 8.50 -9.05
N SER A 7 -3.00 8.20 -10.28
CA SER A 7 -3.34 6.94 -10.94
C SER A 7 -2.62 5.75 -10.30
N LEU A 8 -1.38 5.96 -9.85
CA LEU A 8 -0.64 5.00 -9.06
C LEU A 8 -1.32 4.77 -7.70
N VAL A 9 -1.74 5.83 -7.01
CA VAL A 9 -2.45 5.72 -5.74
C VAL A 9 -3.72 4.89 -5.89
N ASP A 10 -4.56 5.20 -6.89
CA ASP A 10 -5.79 4.44 -7.14
C ASP A 10 -5.54 2.97 -7.47
N ALA A 11 -4.48 2.68 -8.25
CA ALA A 11 -4.08 1.31 -8.56
C ALA A 11 -3.67 0.53 -7.31
N LEU A 12 -2.89 1.14 -6.42
CA LEU A 12 -2.44 0.52 -5.16
C LEU A 12 -3.59 0.35 -4.17
N VAL A 13 -4.52 1.30 -4.10
CA VAL A 13 -5.75 1.15 -3.29
C VAL A 13 -6.56 -0.06 -3.75
N GLY A 14 -6.71 -0.25 -5.07
CA GLY A 14 -7.40 -1.42 -5.62
C GLY A 14 -6.73 -2.73 -5.21
N GLN A 15 -5.39 -2.78 -5.26
CA GLN A 15 -4.63 -3.96 -4.82
C GLN A 15 -4.76 -4.21 -3.31
N ALA A 16 -4.68 -3.17 -2.48
CA ALA A 16 -4.81 -3.28 -1.03
C ALA A 16 -6.20 -3.77 -0.63
N ALA A 17 -7.26 -3.25 -1.25
CA ALA A 17 -8.63 -3.68 -1.01
C ALA A 17 -8.85 -5.14 -1.41
N ALA A 18 -8.35 -5.54 -2.59
CA ALA A 18 -8.42 -6.93 -3.04
C ALA A 18 -7.65 -7.88 -2.10
N LEU A 19 -6.48 -7.47 -1.61
CA LEU A 19 -5.68 -8.24 -0.66
C LEU A 19 -6.41 -8.39 0.69
N SER A 20 -6.96 -7.30 1.22
CA SER A 20 -7.73 -7.31 2.47
C SER A 20 -8.94 -8.23 2.38
N ALA A 21 -9.67 -8.20 1.25
CA ALA A 21 -10.84 -9.04 1.01
C ALA A 21 -10.52 -10.53 0.81
N SER A 22 -9.38 -10.86 0.18
CA SER A 22 -9.03 -12.24 -0.18
C SER A 22 -8.21 -12.99 0.87
N ALA A 23 -7.30 -12.29 1.57
CA ALA A 23 -6.36 -12.91 2.50
C ALA A 23 -6.75 -12.72 3.98
N GLY A 24 -7.75 -11.88 4.27
CA GLY A 24 -8.14 -11.54 5.63
C GLY A 24 -7.03 -10.74 6.32
N GLY A 25 -7.10 -9.42 6.25
CA GLY A 25 -6.09 -8.56 6.86
C GLY A 25 -6.56 -7.13 7.02
N GLU A 26 -6.02 -6.47 8.04
CA GLU A 26 -6.27 -5.06 8.31
C GLU A 26 -5.90 -4.22 7.09
N LEU A 27 -6.77 -3.26 6.74
CA LEU A 27 -6.59 -2.39 5.58
C LEU A 27 -5.22 -1.69 5.61
N GLU A 28 -4.80 -1.23 6.79
CA GLU A 28 -3.53 -0.55 6.99
C GLU A 28 -2.34 -1.45 6.63
N ARG A 29 -2.35 -2.70 7.12
CA ARG A 29 -1.33 -3.71 6.77
C ARG A 29 -1.32 -3.98 5.28
N CYS A 30 -2.49 -4.11 4.65
CA CYS A 30 -2.59 -4.37 3.22
C CYS A 30 -2.05 -3.20 2.39
N CYS A 31 -2.35 -1.94 2.78
CA CYS A 31 -1.80 -0.74 2.15
C CYS A 31 -0.27 -0.70 2.26
N TRP A 32 0.27 -1.01 3.44
CA TRP A 32 1.71 -1.08 3.63
C TRP A 32 2.36 -2.15 2.74
N MET A 33 1.76 -3.35 2.66
CA MET A 33 2.29 -4.46 1.86
C MET A 33 2.36 -4.16 0.36
N VAL A 34 1.33 -3.52 -0.21
CA VAL A 34 1.32 -3.20 -1.66
C VAL A 34 2.30 -2.07 -1.99
N VAL A 35 2.49 -1.12 -1.08
CA VAL A 35 3.47 -0.04 -1.25
C VAL A 35 4.89 -0.58 -1.09
N HIS A 36 5.11 -1.49 -0.13
CA HIS A 36 6.36 -2.23 0.01
C HIS A 36 6.71 -3.00 -1.27
N GLU A 37 5.76 -3.77 -1.80
CA GLU A 37 5.95 -4.53 -3.04
C GLU A 37 6.20 -3.62 -4.25
N HIS A 38 5.52 -2.47 -4.33
CA HIS A 38 5.77 -1.48 -5.36
C HIS A 38 7.18 -0.87 -5.26
N HIS A 39 7.60 -0.51 -4.05
CA HIS A 39 8.88 0.17 -3.81
C HIS A 39 10.08 -0.77 -3.98
N HIS A 40 9.95 -2.02 -3.53
CA HIS A 40 11.04 -3.00 -3.50
C HIS A 40 10.97 -4.06 -4.60
N GLY A 41 9.87 -4.13 -5.34
CA GLY A 41 9.62 -5.16 -6.37
C GLY A 41 9.39 -6.57 -5.82
N VAL A 42 9.25 -6.73 -4.50
CA VAL A 42 9.08 -8.02 -3.83
C VAL A 42 8.10 -7.91 -2.67
N LYS A 43 7.31 -8.96 -2.42
CA LYS A 43 6.43 -9.00 -1.25
C LYS A 43 7.23 -8.96 0.06
N PRO A 44 6.70 -8.30 1.11
CA PRO A 44 7.34 -8.32 2.41
C PRO A 44 7.28 -9.71 3.04
N SER A 45 8.37 -10.12 3.68
CA SER A 45 8.36 -11.25 4.62
C SER A 45 7.80 -10.83 5.98
N GLU A 46 7.51 -11.80 6.86
CA GLU A 46 6.87 -11.56 8.17
C GLU A 46 7.62 -10.57 9.08
N TYR A 47 8.93 -10.40 8.87
CA TYR A 47 9.80 -9.49 9.61
C TYR A 47 10.56 -8.52 8.70
N ASP A 48 9.96 -8.16 7.57
CA ASP A 48 10.56 -7.20 6.67
C ASP A 48 10.55 -5.80 7.29
N ILE A 49 11.75 -5.31 7.65
CA ILE A 49 11.96 -4.01 8.30
C ILE A 49 12.34 -2.90 7.32
N ARG A 50 12.26 -3.16 6.01
CA ARG A 50 12.66 -2.16 5.02
C ARG A 50 11.72 -0.97 5.05
N GLU A 51 12.32 0.21 4.90
CA GLU A 51 11.57 1.45 4.71
C GLU A 51 10.77 1.41 3.42
N ILE A 52 9.65 2.12 3.40
CA ILE A 52 8.83 2.32 2.21
C ILE A 52 8.70 3.81 1.94
N ASP A 53 8.21 4.16 0.76
CA ASP A 53 7.80 5.53 0.47
C ASP A 53 6.60 5.90 1.38
N GLU A 54 6.89 6.68 2.43
CA GLU A 54 5.90 7.09 3.42
C GLU A 54 4.83 8.02 2.81
N GLU A 55 5.20 8.92 1.89
CA GLU A 55 4.25 9.84 1.26
C GLU A 55 3.24 9.04 0.41
N LEU A 56 3.72 8.06 -0.36
CA LEU A 56 2.89 7.15 -1.13
C LEU A 56 2.00 6.28 -0.22
N TYR A 57 2.56 5.74 0.86
CA TYR A 57 1.82 4.94 1.84
C TYR A 57 0.65 5.72 2.45
N LEU A 58 0.90 6.94 2.93
CA LEU A 58 -0.14 7.78 3.52
C LEU A 58 -1.19 8.16 2.48
N ALA A 59 -0.79 8.44 1.22
CA ALA A 59 -1.73 8.72 0.15
C ALA A 59 -2.66 7.53 -0.15
N VAL A 60 -2.10 6.31 -0.22
CA VAL A 60 -2.87 5.07 -0.43
C VAL A 60 -3.80 4.80 0.74
N LEU A 61 -3.29 4.83 1.97
CA LEU A 61 -4.08 4.55 3.18
C LEU A 61 -5.25 5.53 3.34
N ASN A 62 -5.00 6.82 3.18
CA ASN A 62 -6.05 7.84 3.32
C ASN A 62 -7.10 7.72 2.21
N THR A 63 -6.69 7.43 0.97
CA THR A 63 -7.62 7.21 -0.14
C THR A 63 -8.45 5.95 0.07
N ALA A 64 -7.86 4.87 0.59
CA ALA A 64 -8.58 3.64 0.88
C ALA A 64 -9.60 3.81 2.03
N ARG A 65 -9.26 4.58 3.07
CA ARG A 65 -10.16 4.88 4.20
C ARG A 65 -11.33 5.80 3.83
N ALA A 66 -11.19 6.58 2.77
CA ALA A 66 -12.23 7.49 2.29
C ALA A 66 -13.25 6.82 1.35
N ARG A 67 -13.05 5.54 1.02
CA ARG A 67 -13.96 4.73 0.20
C ARG A 67 -14.83 3.85 1.08
#